data_AF-A0A2N2HHW5-F1
#
_entry.id   AF-A0A2N2HHW5-F1
#
_cell.length_a   1.000
_cell.length_b   1.000
_cell.length_c   1.000
_cell.angle_alpha   90.00
_cell.angle_beta   90.00
_cell.angle_gamma   90.00
#
_symmetry.space_group_name_H-M   'P 1'
#
loop_
_entity.id
_entity.type
_entity.pdbx_description
1 polymer ?
#
loop_
_entity_poly.entity_id
_entity_poly.type
_entity_poly.pdbx_seq_one_letter_code
_entity_poly.pdbx_strand_id
1 'polypeptide(L)'
;SHEGVHIFLDNGVLFGPGKAANAGGVSVSGLEMTQNSMRLSWTRQEVDDRLKLIMKTIHKVCMDTAATYGKPLNYVVGANIAGFVKVADAMLDQGVV
;
A
#
# COMPACT_ATOMS: atom_id res chain seq x y z
N SER A 1 -16.11 -8.32 -8.55
CA SER A 1 -16.97 -8.84 -7.46
C SER A 1 -16.09 -9.58 -6.46
N HIS A 2 -16.57 -9.86 -5.24
CA HIS A 2 -15.84 -10.72 -4.29
C HIS A 2 -15.59 -12.11 -4.90
N GLU A 3 -16.58 -12.64 -5.60
CA GLU A 3 -16.50 -13.90 -6.34
C GLU A 3 -15.35 -13.94 -7.37
N GLY A 4 -15.16 -12.86 -8.13
CA GLY A 4 -14.05 -12.77 -9.09
C GLY A 4 -12.67 -12.83 -8.42
N VAL A 5 -12.52 -12.27 -7.22
CA VAL A 5 -11.27 -12.36 -6.46
C VAL A 5 -10.98 -13.80 -6.05
N HIS A 6 -11.99 -14.53 -5.58
CA HIS A 6 -11.86 -15.94 -5.22
C HIS A 6 -11.44 -16.80 -6.41
N ILE A 7 -12.04 -16.59 -7.58
CA ILE A 7 -11.66 -17.32 -8.81
C ILE A 7 -10.16 -17.19 -9.10
N PHE A 8 -9.58 -15.99 -9.00
CA PHE A 8 -8.13 -15.83 -9.22
C PHE A 8 -7.31 -16.57 -8.17
N LEU A 9 -7.65 -16.41 -6.88
CA LEU A 9 -6.90 -17.00 -5.78
C LEU A 9 -6.96 -18.53 -5.78
N ASP A 10 -8.13 -19.10 -6.02
CA ASP A 10 -8.35 -20.55 -6.02
C ASP A 10 -7.63 -21.25 -7.18
N ASN A 11 -7.36 -20.51 -8.27
CA ASN A 11 -6.58 -20.97 -9.42
C ASN A 11 -5.08 -20.62 -9.32
N GLY A 12 -4.60 -20.15 -8.16
CA GLY A 12 -3.18 -19.80 -7.96
C GLY A 12 -2.72 -18.56 -8.74
N VAL A 13 -3.65 -17.75 -9.25
CA VAL A 13 -3.33 -16.51 -9.95
C VAL A 13 -3.15 -15.38 -8.94
N LEU A 14 -2.02 -14.69 -8.99
CA LEU A 14 -1.75 -13.55 -8.13
C LEU A 14 -2.73 -12.41 -8.45
N PHE A 15 -3.41 -11.92 -7.42
CA PHE A 15 -4.37 -10.83 -7.54
C PHE A 15 -3.89 -9.58 -6.78
N GLY A 16 -3.68 -8.48 -7.52
CA GLY A 16 -3.32 -7.19 -6.94
C GLY A 16 -4.56 -6.37 -6.55
N PRO A 17 -4.85 -6.14 -5.25
CA PRO A 17 -6.03 -5.39 -4.85
C PRO A 17 -5.88 -3.91 -5.18
N GLY A 18 -6.96 -3.26 -5.59
CA GLY A 18 -6.95 -1.83 -5.98
C GLY A 18 -6.39 -0.89 -4.90
N LYS A 19 -6.62 -1.19 -3.61
CA LYS A 19 -6.06 -0.40 -2.49
C LYS A 19 -4.53 -0.38 -2.44
N ALA A 20 -3.85 -1.38 -3.01
CA ALA A 20 -2.40 -1.43 -3.11
C ALA A 20 -1.95 -1.00 -4.51
N ALA A 21 -2.52 -1.60 -5.56
CA ALA A 21 -2.11 -1.36 -6.95
C ALA A 21 -2.32 0.09 -7.40
N ASN A 22 -3.39 0.74 -6.95
CA ASN A 22 -3.76 2.11 -7.36
C ASN A 22 -3.31 3.18 -6.35
N ALA A 23 -2.57 2.79 -5.31
CA ALA A 23 -2.09 3.72 -4.28
C ALA A 23 -1.13 4.79 -4.81
N GLY A 24 -0.61 4.62 -6.03
CA GLY A 24 0.28 5.57 -6.67
C GLY A 24 -0.30 6.98 -6.80
N GLY A 25 -1.58 7.12 -7.13
CA GLY A 25 -2.23 8.45 -7.25
C GLY A 25 -2.20 9.23 -5.93
N VAL A 26 -2.66 8.60 -4.85
CA VAL A 26 -2.63 9.19 -3.49
C VAL A 26 -1.19 9.47 -3.04
N SER A 27 -0.26 8.58 -3.40
CA SER A 27 1.16 8.76 -3.07
C SER A 27 1.75 10.00 -3.73
N VAL A 28 1.45 10.23 -5.01
CA VAL A 28 1.88 11.44 -5.73
C VAL A 28 1.26 12.70 -5.14
N SER A 29 -0.01 12.67 -4.70
CA SER A 29 -0.61 13.80 -3.97
C SER A 29 0.12 14.09 -2.65
N GLY A 30 0.56 13.07 -1.91
CA GLY A 30 1.40 13.27 -0.72
C GLY A 30 2.78 13.86 -1.04
N LEU A 31 3.38 13.47 -2.17
CA LEU A 31 4.63 14.07 -2.66
C LEU A 31 4.43 15.54 -3.05
N GLU A 32 3.30 15.90 -3.65
CA GLU A 32 2.91 17.28 -3.96
C GLU A 32 2.79 18.12 -2.68
N MET A 33 2.10 17.61 -1.66
CA MET A 33 2.00 18.29 -0.35
C MET A 33 3.38 18.53 0.28
N THR A 34 4.30 17.56 0.14
CA THR A 34 5.68 17.70 0.65
C THR A 34 6.45 18.79 -0.09
N GLN A 35 6.39 18.80 -1.42
CA GLN A 35 7.00 19.86 -2.25
C GLN A 35 6.48 21.25 -1.86
N ASN A 36 5.16 21.39 -1.69
CA ASN A 36 4.53 22.64 -1.28
C ASN A 36 5.01 23.10 0.10
N SER A 37 5.09 22.18 1.08
CA SER A 37 5.59 22.50 2.43
C SER A 37 7.06 22.92 2.43
N MET A 38 7.88 22.33 1.56
CA MET A 38 9.31 22.62 1.46
C MET A 38 9.63 23.81 0.53
N ARG A 39 8.65 24.29 -0.24
CA ARG A 39 8.82 25.30 -1.31
C ARG A 39 9.89 24.91 -2.33
N LEU A 40 9.95 23.63 -2.67
CA LEU A 40 10.86 23.09 -3.67
C LEU A 40 10.06 22.30 -4.71
N SER A 41 10.50 22.37 -5.97
CA SER A 41 9.98 21.53 -7.04
C SER A 41 10.97 20.43 -7.35
N TRP A 42 10.49 19.20 -7.44
CA TRP A 42 11.26 18.08 -7.96
C TRP A 42 11.06 17.96 -9.46
N THR A 43 12.05 17.39 -10.12
CA THR A 43 11.94 16.96 -11.50
C THR A 43 10.97 15.77 -11.62
N ARG A 44 10.45 15.54 -12.82
CA ARG A 44 9.64 14.35 -13.12
C ARG A 44 10.36 13.04 -12.74
N GLN A 45 11.67 12.97 -12.97
CA GLN A 45 12.47 11.79 -12.67
C GLN A 45 12.53 11.51 -11.17
N GLU A 46 12.75 12.54 -10.35
CA GLU A 46 12.77 12.41 -8.90
C GLU A 46 11.40 12.00 -8.34
N VAL A 47 10.30 12.53 -8.88
CA VAL A 47 8.94 12.10 -8.50
C VAL A 47 8.71 10.63 -8.86
N ASP A 48 9.12 10.21 -10.07
CA ASP A 48 8.98 8.83 -10.53
C ASP A 48 9.81 7.85 -9.69
N ASP A 49 11.04 8.20 -9.33
CA ASP A 49 11.89 7.35 -8.49
C ASP A 49 11.35 7.20 -7.07
N ARG A 50 10.81 8.28 -6.50
CA ARG A 50 10.10 8.23 -5.21
C ARG A 50 8.84 7.39 -5.30
N LEU A 51 8.04 7.54 -6.37
CA LEU A 51 6.85 6.73 -6.60
C LEU A 51 7.20 5.24 -6.70
N LYS A 52 8.22 4.86 -7.48
CA LYS A 52 8.70 3.48 -7.57
C LYS A 52 9.11 2.92 -6.22
N LEU A 53 9.81 3.71 -5.40
CA LEU A 53 10.19 3.31 -4.06
C LEU A 53 8.95 3.04 -3.19
N ILE A 54 7.95 3.94 -3.22
CA ILE A 54 6.70 3.78 -2.49
C ILE A 54 5.97 2.50 -2.93
N MET A 55 5.83 2.27 -4.23
CA MET A 55 5.14 1.08 -4.75
C MET A 55 5.88 -0.22 -4.39
N LYS A 56 7.22 -0.23 -4.40
CA LYS A 56 8.03 -1.36 -3.92
C LYS A 56 7.81 -1.63 -2.44
N THR A 57 7.75 -0.57 -1.62
CA THR A 57 7.45 -0.69 -0.20
C THR A 57 6.05 -1.26 0.04
N ILE A 58 5.03 -0.77 -0.68
CA ILE A 58 3.66 -1.31 -0.59
C ILE A 58 3.63 -2.79 -0.93
N HIS A 59 4.29 -3.18 -2.03
CA HIS A 59 4.41 -4.58 -2.43
C HIS A 59 5.06 -5.44 -1.33
N LYS A 60 6.20 -4.99 -0.80
CA LYS A 60 6.92 -5.70 0.27
C LYS A 60 6.07 -5.85 1.54
N VAL A 61 5.42 -4.77 1.97
CA VAL A 61 4.54 -4.78 3.16
C VAL A 61 3.37 -5.75 2.96
N CYS A 62 2.73 -5.77 1.79
CA CYS A 62 1.67 -6.73 1.50
C CYS A 62 2.17 -8.18 1.61
N MET A 63 3.31 -8.46 0.99
CA MET A 63 3.93 -9.80 0.97
C MET A 63 4.32 -10.27 2.37
N ASP A 64 5.06 -9.45 3.10
CA ASP A 64 5.58 -9.77 4.43
C ASP A 64 4.43 -9.95 5.43
N THR A 65 3.42 -9.07 5.36
CA THR A 65 2.23 -9.17 6.22
C THR A 65 1.43 -10.44 5.90
N ALA A 66 1.17 -10.73 4.63
CA ALA A 66 0.41 -11.91 4.25
C ALA A 66 1.13 -13.20 4.70
N ALA A 67 2.46 -13.26 4.57
CA ALA A 67 3.28 -14.37 5.07
C ALA A 67 3.21 -14.50 6.59
N THR A 68 3.34 -13.38 7.32
CA THR A 68 3.27 -13.36 8.80
C THR A 68 1.96 -13.93 9.33
N TYR A 69 0.85 -13.72 8.61
CA TYR A 69 -0.47 -14.22 8.98
C TYR A 69 -0.85 -15.55 8.29
N GLY A 70 0.14 -16.30 7.78
CA GLY A 70 -0.08 -17.65 7.25
C GLY A 70 -0.83 -17.70 5.90
N LYS A 71 -0.84 -16.60 5.16
CA LYS A 71 -1.46 -16.47 3.82
C LYS A 71 -0.46 -15.93 2.79
N PRO A 72 0.72 -16.58 2.59
CA PRO A 72 1.76 -16.07 1.70
C PRO A 72 1.22 -15.80 0.29
N LEU A 73 1.77 -14.77 -0.38
CA LEU A 73 1.36 -14.30 -1.72
C LEU A 73 -0.08 -13.75 -1.84
N ASN A 74 -0.88 -13.78 -0.77
CA ASN A 74 -2.22 -13.21 -0.78
C ASN A 74 -2.20 -11.70 -0.49
N TYR A 75 -2.05 -10.89 -1.55
CA TYR A 75 -2.02 -9.43 -1.44
C TYR A 75 -3.31 -8.83 -0.86
N VAL A 76 -4.46 -9.49 -1.02
CA VAL A 76 -5.73 -8.99 -0.44
C VAL A 76 -5.64 -9.01 1.08
N VAL A 77 -5.23 -10.14 1.65
CA VAL A 77 -5.02 -10.30 3.08
C VAL A 77 -3.93 -9.36 3.57
N GLY A 78 -2.78 -9.35 2.89
CA GLY A 78 -1.63 -8.50 3.25
C GLY A 78 -1.98 -7.01 3.28
N ALA A 79 -2.61 -6.50 2.22
CA ALA A 79 -2.96 -5.08 2.12
C ALA A 79 -4.02 -4.66 3.16
N ASN A 80 -4.98 -5.54 3.46
CA ASN A 80 -6.02 -5.27 4.46
C ASN A 80 -5.43 -5.20 5.86
N ILE A 81 -4.66 -6.22 6.25
CA ILE A 81 -4.08 -6.30 7.59
C ILE A 81 -3.08 -5.17 7.79
N ALA A 82 -2.16 -4.95 6.85
CA ALA A 82 -1.14 -3.90 6.99
C ALA A 82 -1.76 -2.50 7.10
N GLY A 83 -2.77 -2.21 6.28
CA GLY A 83 -3.49 -0.94 6.34
C GLY A 83 -4.22 -0.76 7.67
N PHE A 84 -4.86 -1.82 8.17
CA PHE A 84 -5.56 -1.79 9.46
C PHE A 84 -4.60 -1.60 10.64
N VAL A 85 -3.56 -2.43 10.74
CA VAL A 85 -2.57 -2.38 11.83
C VAL A 85 -1.94 -1.00 11.91
N LYS A 86 -1.53 -0.41 10.78
CA LYS A 86 -0.95 0.93 10.75
C LYS A 86 -1.88 2.00 11.34
N VAL A 87 -3.18 1.93 11.06
CA VAL A 87 -4.16 2.88 11.59
C VAL A 87 -4.45 2.60 13.06
N ALA A 88 -4.61 1.33 13.44
CA ALA A 88 -4.86 0.92 14.82
C ALA A 88 -3.71 1.32 15.75
N ASP A 89 -2.45 1.10 15.35
CA ASP A 89 -1.27 1.51 16.11
C ASP A 89 -1.23 3.03 16.29
N ALA A 90 -1.49 3.79 15.22
CA ALA A 90 -1.55 5.25 15.29
C ALA A 90 -2.68 5.74 16.21
N MET A 91 -3.83 5.07 16.26
CA MET A 91 -4.92 5.40 17.18
C MET A 91 -4.54 5.10 18.63
N LEU A 92 -3.85 3.99 18.89
CA LEU A 92 -3.35 3.65 20.23
C LEU A 92 -2.31 4.66 20.72
N ASP A 93 -1.40 5.10 19.84
CA ASP A 93 -0.36 6.08 20.16
C ASP A 93 -0.94 7.47 20.50
N GLN A 94 -2.08 7.84 19.89
CA GLN A 94 -2.77 9.11 20.17
C GLN A 94 -3.66 9.04 21.43
N GLY A 95 -3.86 7.85 22.02
CA GLY A 95 -4.75 7.65 23.16
C GLY A 95 -6.24 7.82 22.82
N VAL A 96 -7.06 7.98 23.85
CA VAL A 96 -8.50 8.29 23.66
C VAL A 96 -8.63 9.80 23.42
N VAL A 97 -8.97 10.16 22.18
CA VAL A 97 -9.26 11.53 21.73
C VAL A 97 -10.75 11.77 21.52
#